data_AF-A0A7J2LRH7-F1
#
_entry.id   AF-A0A7J2LRH7-F1
#
_cell.length_a   1.000
_cell.length_b   1.000
_cell.length_c   1.000
_cell.angle_alpha   90.00
_cell.angle_beta   90.00
_cell.angle_gamma   90.00
#
_symmetry.space_group_name_H-M   'P 1'
#
loop_
_entity.id
_entity.type
_entity.pdbx_description
1 polymer ?
#
loop_
_entity_poly.entity_id
_entity_poly.type
_entity_poly.pdbx_seq_one_letter_code
_entity_poly.pdbx_strand_id
1 'polypeptide(L)' 'MIYWNEYTWDEIQNLLDKIKAVILPIGSCEQHSLHLPLGMDSFSAIKLSEKIAKAL' A
#
# COMPACT_ATOMS: atom_id res chain seq x y z
N MET A 1 -2.89 -10.67 3.01
CA MET A 1 -2.20 -9.36 2.83
C MET A 1 -0.73 -9.55 3.10
N ILE A 2 0.13 -9.08 2.20
CA ILE A 2 1.59 -9.09 2.31
C ILE A 2 2.09 -7.67 2.01
N TYR A 3 3.20 -7.25 2.62
CA TYR A 3 3.90 -6.03 2.24
C TYR A 3 5.20 -6.42 1.55
N TRP A 4 5.36 -6.11 0.27
CA TRP A 4 6.54 -6.56 -0.51
C TRP A 4 7.87 -6.11 0.09
N ASN A 5 7.91 -4.96 0.76
CA ASN A 5 9.11 -4.45 1.44
C ASN A 5 9.52 -5.23 2.69
N GLU A 6 8.74 -6.23 3.12
CA GLU A 6 9.05 -7.12 4.25
C GLU A 6 9.62 -8.47 3.77
N TYR A 7 9.76 -8.66 2.46
CA TYR A 7 10.26 -9.89 1.85
C TYR A 7 11.47 -9.61 0.97
N THR A 8 12.35 -10.60 0.87
CA THR A 8 13.40 -10.65 -0.15
C THR A 8 12.81 -10.97 -1.53
N TRP A 9 13.57 -10.68 -2.58
CA TRP A 9 13.12 -10.95 -3.95
C TRP A 9 12.90 -12.45 -4.21
N ASP A 10 13.70 -13.32 -3.59
CA ASP A 10 13.58 -14.79 -3.72
C ASP A 10 12.29 -15.30 -3.01
N GLU A 11 11.97 -14.76 -1.83
CA GLU A 11 10.73 -15.10 -1.14
C GLU A 11 9.50 -14.66 -1.94
N ILE A 12 9.52 -13.48 -2.57
CA ILE A 12 8.44 -13.02 -3.45
C ILE A 12 8.31 -13.93 -4.67
N GLN A 13 9.42 -14.35 -5.29
CA GLN A 13 9.39 -15.26 -6.44
C GLN A 13 8.63 -16.56 -6.11
N ASN A 14 8.84 -17.10 -4.90
CA ASN A 14 8.15 -18.31 -4.42
C ASN A 14 6.66 -18.10 -4.08
N LEU A 15 6.18 -16.85 -4.08
CA LEU A 15 4.79 -16.48 -3.76
C LEU A 15 3.98 -16.02 -4.97
N LEU A 16 4.61 -15.77 -6.12
CA LEU A 16 3.95 -15.19 -7.30
C LEU A 16 2.68 -15.93 -7.72
N ASP A 17 2.72 -17.27 -7.77
CA ASP A 17 1.57 -18.09 -8.15
C ASP A 17 0.38 -18.00 -7.18
N LYS A 18 0.62 -17.52 -5.95
CA LYS A 18 -0.40 -17.33 -4.90
C LYS A 18 -0.90 -15.89 -4.84
N ILE A 19 -0.25 -14.95 -5.53
CA ILE A 19 -0.60 -13.52 -5.53
C ILE A 19 -1.71 -13.29 -6.56
N LYS A 20 -2.89 -12.89 -6.09
CA LYS A 20 -4.04 -12.55 -6.96
C LYS A 20 -3.91 -11.17 -7.61
N ALA A 21 -3.31 -10.22 -6.89
CA ALA A 21 -3.16 -8.83 -7.32
C ALA A 21 -2.02 -8.15 -6.56
N VAL A 22 -1.39 -7.17 -7.20
CA VAL A 22 -0.43 -6.25 -6.58
C VAL A 22 -1.08 -4.87 -6.51
N ILE A 23 -0.98 -4.21 -5.36
CA ILE A 23 -1.54 -2.88 -5.14
C ILE A 23 -0.40 -1.92 -4.85
N LEU A 24 -0.31 -0.85 -5.65
CA LEU A 24 0.63 0.25 -5.43
C LEU A 24 -0.14 1.46 -4.91
N PRO A 25 -0.10 1.75 -3.59
CA PRO A 25 -0.70 2.98 -3.07
C PRO A 25 0.09 4.20 -3.57
N ILE A 26 -0.61 5.14 -4.20
CA ILE A 26 -0.03 6.41 -4.67
C ILE A 26 -0.79 7.55 -4.00
N GLY A 27 -0.05 8.52 -3.45
CA GLY A 27 -0.58 9.74 -2.86
C GLY A 27 0.26 10.96 -3.25
N SER A 28 0.10 12.04 -2.48
CA SER A 28 0.78 13.32 -2.65
C SER A 28 1.39 13.80 -1.31
N CYS A 29 2.20 14.85 -1.40
CA CYS A 29 2.64 15.68 -0.27
C CYS A 29 2.20 17.12 -0.56
N GLU A 30 1.08 17.54 0.03
CA GLU A 30 0.42 18.80 -0.32
C GLU A 30 -0.33 19.45 0.84
N GLN A 31 -0.60 20.74 0.71
CA GLN A 31 -1.27 21.54 1.74
C GLN A 31 -2.68 21.04 2.03
N HIS A 32 -2.94 20.70 3.29
CA HIS A 32 -4.24 20.23 3.78
C HIS A 32 -4.81 21.12 4.91
N SER A 33 -4.67 22.45 4.78
CA SER A 33 -5.06 23.44 5.82
C SER A 33 -4.26 23.25 7.13
N LEU A 34 -4.66 23.98 8.19
CA LEU A 34 -3.94 24.02 9.47
C LEU A 34 -4.17 22.80 10.38
N HIS A 35 -5.10 21.92 10.01
CA HIS A 35 -5.59 20.85 10.89
C HIS A 35 -5.23 19.44 10.42
N LEU A 36 -4.60 19.30 9.24
CA LEU A 36 -4.19 18.00 8.70
C LEU A 36 -2.72 18.02 8.26
N PRO A 37 -2.06 16.85 8.28
CA PRO A 37 -0.70 16.70 7.75
C PRO A 37 -0.65 16.79 6.22
N LEU A 38 0.52 17.14 5.68
CA LEU A 38 0.74 17.22 4.23
C LEU A 38 0.65 15.86 3.50
N GLY A 39 0.79 14.76 4.22
CA GLY A 39 0.76 13.39 3.67
C GLY A 39 -0.62 12.74 3.64
N MET A 40 -1.70 13.48 3.83
CA MET A 40 -3.05 12.92 4.01
C MET A 40 -3.48 11.99 2.88
N ASP A 41 -3.14 12.33 1.63
CA ASP A 41 -3.44 11.50 0.46
C ASP A 41 -2.72 10.15 0.53
N SER A 42 -1.45 10.16 0.92
CA SER A 42 -0.65 8.95 1.08
C SER A 42 -1.21 8.06 2.19
N PHE A 43 -1.58 8.63 3.33
CA PHE A 43 -2.21 7.88 4.44
C PHE A 43 -3.53 7.23 4.02
N SER A 44 -4.35 7.96 3.27
CA SER A 44 -5.63 7.47 2.76
C SER A 44 -5.43 6.34 1.75
N ALA A 45 -4.52 6.53 0.79
CA ALA A 45 -4.21 5.55 -0.24
C ALA A 45 -3.68 4.25 0.35
N ILE A 46 -2.74 4.33 1.31
CA ILE A 46 -2.22 3.17 2.04
C ILE A 46 -3.36 2.46 2.76
N LYS A 47 -4.20 3.20 3.50
CA LYS A 47 -5.24 2.57 4.32
C LYS A 47 -6.32 1.89 3.49
N LEU A 48 -6.70 2.47 2.36
CA LEU A 48 -7.62 1.85 1.42
C LEU A 48 -7.01 0.60 0.78
N SER A 49 -5.73 0.68 0.39
CA SER A 49 -5.00 -0.46 -0.20
C SER A 49 -4.94 -1.65 0.75
N GLU A 50 -4.67 -1.41 2.04
CA GLU A 50 -4.72 -2.46 3.07
C GLU A 50 -6.10 -3.12 3.19
N LYS A 51 -7.18 -2.31 3.10
CA LYS A 51 -8.55 -2.84 3.16
C LYS A 51 -8.87 -3.70 1.94
N ILE A 52 -8.48 -3.27 0.75
CA ILE A 52 -8.65 -4.03 -0.49
C ILE A 52 -7.85 -5.33 -0.43
N ALA A 53 -6.58 -5.27 -0.02
CA ALA A 53 -5.71 -6.45 0.10
C ALA A 53 -6.20 -7.50 1.12
N LYS A 54 -7.07 -7.11 2.06
CA LYS A 54 -7.74 -8.02 3.00
C LYS A 54 -9.04 -8.61 2.45
N ALA A 55 -9.67 -7.95 1.48
CA ALA A 55 -10.95 -8.36 0.91
C ALA A 55 -10.80 -9.25 -0.35
N LEU A 56 -9.62 -9.26 -0.97
CA LEU A 56 -9.27 -10.12 -2.11
C LEU A 56 -8.77 -11.50 -1.67
#